data_AF-A0AAE3YVB9-F1
#
_entry.id   AF-A0AAE3YVB9-F1
#
_cell.length_a   1.000
_cell.length_b   1.000
_cell.length_c   1.000
_cell.angle_alpha   90.00
_cell.angle_beta   90.00
_cell.angle_gamma   90.00
#
_symmetry.space_group_name_H-M   'P 1'
#
loop_
_entity.id
_entity.type
_entity.pdbx_description
1 polymer ?
#
loop_
_entity_poly.entity_id
_entity_poly.type
_entity_poly.pdbx_seq_one_letter_code
_entity_poly.pdbx_strand_id
1 'polypeptide(L)'
;MADSRRRERLDQPQEPGRIRLPKFDPEAFGQWSESIARYMGTAKFLVYMTVVILIWIGWNVLAPASLRFDPYTFTFLTLILSLQASYAAPLILLAQNRQADRDRIAAEEDRRRAVMQKADTEYLAREIASLRVALGDVSTRDFVRSELARLADELDEQANRRQRRAEKAAEKAAEKADKAEKRAAKQRKPAKLDEPIDADSYDPEHVDQL
;
A
#
# COMPACT_ATOMS: atom_id res chain seq x y z
N MET A 1 37.44 77.02 -25.80
CA MET A 1 36.41 76.14 -26.35
C MET A 1 37.09 74.86 -26.80
N ALA A 2 37.13 73.84 -25.94
CA ALA A 2 37.80 72.57 -26.24
C ALA A 2 36.74 71.53 -26.64
N ASP A 3 36.87 71.07 -27.87
CA ASP A 3 35.95 70.17 -28.55
C ASP A 3 36.05 68.75 -27.98
N SER A 4 34.93 68.25 -27.45
CA SER A 4 34.85 66.98 -26.74
C SER A 4 34.64 65.83 -27.72
N ARG A 5 35.70 65.45 -28.46
CA ARG A 5 35.71 64.21 -29.24
C ARG A 5 35.60 63.02 -28.27
N ARG A 6 34.37 62.52 -28.16
CA ARG A 6 33.95 61.34 -27.41
C ARG A 6 34.81 60.16 -27.87
N ARG A 7 35.80 59.77 -27.05
CA ARG A 7 36.66 58.61 -27.30
C ARG A 7 35.79 57.36 -27.21
N GLU A 8 35.50 56.77 -28.36
CA GLU A 8 34.83 55.50 -28.49
C GLU A 8 35.73 54.41 -27.89
N ARG A 9 35.35 53.93 -26.71
CA ARG A 9 36.13 52.97 -25.92
C ARG A 9 36.03 51.60 -26.60
N LEU A 10 37.10 51.21 -27.27
CA LEU A 10 37.29 49.91 -27.96
C LEU A 10 37.40 48.69 -27.02
N ASP A 11 37.01 48.86 -25.76
CA ASP A 11 37.28 47.91 -24.66
C ASP A 11 36.04 47.17 -24.18
N GLN A 12 34.90 47.36 -24.86
CA GLN A 12 33.69 46.57 -24.65
C GLN A 12 33.59 45.53 -25.78
N PRO A 13 33.55 44.22 -25.47
CA PRO A 13 33.22 43.23 -26.48
C PRO A 13 31.82 43.56 -26.99
N GLN A 14 31.72 44.00 -28.24
CA GLN A 14 30.45 44.13 -28.94
C GLN A 14 29.80 42.74 -28.97
N GLU A 15 28.71 42.56 -28.22
CA GLU A 15 27.91 41.35 -28.33
C GLU A 15 27.38 41.27 -29.77
N PRO A 16 27.74 40.24 -30.56
CA PRO A 16 27.23 40.12 -31.92
C PRO A 16 25.71 40.02 -31.81
N GLY A 17 25.02 40.93 -32.50
CA GLY A 17 23.57 41.06 -32.44
C GLY A 17 22.91 39.70 -32.56
N ARG A 18 22.31 39.23 -31.45
CA ARG A 18 21.55 37.98 -31.41
C ARG A 18 20.41 38.12 -32.39
N ILE A 19 20.56 37.51 -33.57
CA ILE A 19 19.45 37.23 -34.47
C ILE A 19 18.46 36.42 -33.63
N ARG A 20 17.33 37.05 -33.25
CA ARG A 20 16.24 36.38 -32.56
C ARG A 20 15.54 35.48 -33.58
N LEU A 21 16.07 34.28 -33.76
CA LEU A 21 15.34 33.21 -34.43
C LEU A 21 14.01 33.02 -33.67
N PRO A 22 12.87 32.90 -34.37
CA PRO A 22 11.62 32.58 -33.72
C PRO A 22 11.81 31.26 -32.95
N LYS A 23 11.50 31.27 -31.65
CA LYS A 23 11.53 30.06 -30.84
C LYS A 23 10.43 29.14 -31.35
N PHE A 24 10.81 28.08 -32.04
CA PHE A 24 9.90 26.99 -32.35
C PHE A 24 9.45 26.38 -31.02
N ASP A 25 8.14 26.24 -30.84
CA ASP A 25 7.56 25.62 -29.66
C ASP A 25 7.58 24.08 -29.85
N PRO A 26 8.49 23.36 -29.15
CA PRO A 26 8.61 21.92 -29.28
C PRO A 26 7.36 21.18 -28.78
N GLU A 27 6.58 21.81 -27.88
CA GLU A 27 5.35 21.24 -27.33
C GLU A 27 4.26 21.16 -28.41
N ALA A 28 4.06 22.26 -29.15
CA ALA A 28 3.06 22.36 -30.21
C ALA A 28 3.39 21.44 -31.39
N PHE A 29 4.65 21.40 -31.82
CA PHE A 29 5.10 20.45 -32.83
C PHE A 29 4.94 19.00 -32.36
N GLY A 30 5.11 18.77 -31.06
CA GLY A 30 4.99 17.46 -30.48
C GLY A 30 3.58 16.91 -30.47
N GLN A 31 2.59 17.74 -30.13
CA GLN A 31 1.17 17.38 -30.18
C GLN A 31 0.69 17.16 -31.63
N TRP A 32 1.14 18.01 -32.55
CA TRP A 32 0.83 17.87 -33.98
C TRP A 32 1.39 16.56 -34.56
N SER A 33 2.66 16.26 -34.25
CA SER A 33 3.32 15.02 -34.67
C SER A 33 2.64 13.77 -34.09
N GLU A 34 2.17 13.82 -32.85
CA GLU A 34 1.40 12.74 -32.22
C GLU A 34 0.07 12.48 -32.95
N SER A 35 -0.62 13.55 -33.35
CA SER A 35 -1.85 13.46 -34.14
C SER A 35 -1.59 12.84 -35.51
N ILE A 36 -0.53 13.27 -36.20
CA ILE A 36 -0.12 12.74 -37.49
C ILE A 36 0.28 11.27 -37.40
N ALA A 37 1.03 10.87 -36.37
CA ALA A 37 1.44 9.48 -36.16
C ALA A 37 0.22 8.56 -35.99
N ARG A 38 -0.76 8.98 -35.19
CA ARG A 38 -2.02 8.23 -35.03
C ARG A 38 -2.82 8.14 -36.34
N TYR A 39 -2.83 9.22 -37.12
CA TYR A 39 -3.53 9.26 -38.41
C TYR A 39 -2.87 8.35 -39.46
N MET A 40 -1.54 8.44 -39.63
CA MET A 40 -0.78 7.60 -40.57
C MET A 40 -0.77 6.12 -40.18
N GLY A 41 -0.78 5.80 -38.88
CA GLY A 41 -0.81 4.41 -38.39
C GLY A 41 -2.15 3.69 -38.55
N THR A 42 -3.20 4.38 -39.01
CA THR A 42 -4.55 3.81 -39.13
C THR A 42 -4.83 3.35 -40.57
N ALA A 43 -5.43 2.16 -40.74
CA ALA A 43 -5.81 1.61 -42.05
C ALA A 43 -6.71 2.55 -42.90
N LYS A 44 -7.43 3.47 -42.24
CA LYS A 44 -8.27 4.51 -42.86
C LYS A 44 -7.47 5.45 -43.78
N PHE A 45 -6.21 5.75 -43.45
CA PHE A 45 -5.37 6.61 -44.27
C PHE A 45 -5.07 5.99 -45.65
N LEU A 46 -4.72 4.70 -45.65
CA LEU A 46 -4.47 3.95 -46.88
C LEU A 46 -5.72 3.91 -47.77
N VAL A 47 -6.87 3.62 -47.18
CA VAL A 47 -8.16 3.62 -47.90
C VAL A 47 -8.44 4.99 -48.52
N TYR A 48 -8.28 6.07 -47.76
CA TYR A 48 -8.48 7.44 -48.28
C TYR A 48 -7.53 7.75 -49.45
N MET A 49 -6.24 7.44 -49.32
CA MET A 49 -5.26 7.65 -50.38
C MET A 49 -5.60 6.86 -51.65
N THR A 50 -5.99 5.59 -51.51
CA THR A 50 -6.45 4.77 -52.64
C THR A 50 -7.66 5.39 -53.32
N VAL A 51 -8.66 5.85 -52.56
CA VAL A 51 -9.86 6.50 -53.12
C VAL A 51 -9.49 7.77 -53.89
N VAL A 52 -8.60 8.62 -53.36
CA VAL A 52 -8.15 9.83 -54.07
C VAL A 52 -7.46 9.48 -55.39
N ILE A 53 -6.58 8.49 -55.41
CA ILE A 53 -5.91 8.02 -56.63
C ILE A 53 -6.93 7.48 -57.64
N LEU A 54 -7.90 6.67 -57.19
CA LEU A 54 -8.95 6.13 -58.05
C LEU A 54 -9.85 7.23 -58.63
N ILE A 55 -10.20 8.25 -57.83
CA ILE A 55 -10.95 9.41 -58.31
C ILE A 55 -10.15 10.19 -59.35
N TRP A 56 -8.85 10.38 -59.15
CA TRP A 56 -7.99 11.07 -60.12
C TRP A 56 -7.90 10.33 -61.46
N ILE A 57 -7.67 9.01 -61.40
CA ILE A 57 -7.63 8.15 -62.58
C ILE A 57 -9.00 8.17 -63.26
N GLY A 58 -10.08 7.99 -62.49
CA GLY A 58 -11.45 8.02 -62.99
C GLY A 58 -11.79 9.34 -63.68
N TRP A 59 -11.45 10.47 -63.08
CA TRP A 59 -11.64 11.79 -63.68
C TRP A 59 -10.92 11.89 -65.03
N ASN A 60 -9.64 11.50 -65.10
CA ASN A 60 -8.85 11.64 -66.33
C ASN A 60 -9.17 10.62 -67.42
N VAL A 61 -9.73 9.46 -67.05
CA VAL A 61 -10.17 8.43 -68.00
C VAL A 61 -11.57 8.73 -68.55
N LEU A 62 -12.52 9.08 -67.68
CA LEU A 62 -13.93 9.31 -68.06
C LEU A 62 -14.19 10.73 -68.58
N ALA A 63 -13.31 11.71 -68.32
CA ALA A 63 -13.51 13.06 -68.82
C ALA A 63 -13.39 13.15 -70.36
N PRO A 64 -14.20 14.02 -71.00
CA PRO A 64 -14.04 14.39 -72.41
C PRO A 64 -12.62 14.91 -72.70
N ALA A 65 -12.12 14.70 -73.92
CA ALA A 65 -10.73 15.04 -74.28
C ALA A 65 -10.34 16.51 -74.01
N SER A 66 -11.31 17.43 -74.00
CA SER A 66 -11.15 18.85 -73.68
C SER A 66 -10.97 19.17 -72.19
N LEU A 67 -11.33 18.25 -71.29
CA LEU A 67 -11.29 18.42 -69.82
C LEU A 67 -10.30 17.47 -69.13
N ARG A 68 -9.57 16.65 -69.90
CA ARG A 68 -8.53 15.77 -69.36
C ARG A 68 -7.35 16.61 -68.92
N PHE A 69 -7.12 16.67 -67.62
CA PHE A 69 -6.03 17.42 -67.02
C PHE A 69 -4.69 16.66 -67.11
N ASP A 70 -4.73 15.33 -67.05
CA ASP A 70 -3.58 14.43 -66.99
C ASP A 70 -3.81 13.20 -67.91
N PRO A 71 -3.42 13.29 -69.21
CA PRO A 71 -3.60 12.23 -70.21
C PRO A 71 -2.79 10.94 -69.91
N TYR A 72 -2.89 9.92 -70.78
CA TYR A 72 -2.50 8.49 -70.60
C TYR A 72 -1.10 8.11 -70.03
N THR A 73 -0.28 9.05 -69.57
CA THR A 73 0.94 8.75 -68.80
C THR A 73 0.85 9.17 -67.33
N PHE A 74 -0.27 9.78 -66.91
CA PHE A 74 -0.51 10.32 -65.57
C PHE A 74 0.72 11.04 -64.97
N THR A 75 1.31 11.92 -65.77
CA THR A 75 2.58 12.56 -65.45
C THR A 75 2.43 13.48 -64.24
N PHE A 76 1.31 14.20 -64.12
CA PHE A 76 1.06 15.04 -62.94
C PHE A 76 0.87 14.21 -61.68
N LEU A 77 0.08 13.13 -61.75
CA LEU A 77 -0.08 12.21 -60.62
C LEU A 77 1.28 11.68 -60.15
N THR A 78 2.13 11.27 -61.09
CA THR A 78 3.46 10.73 -60.81
C THR A 78 4.37 11.79 -60.17
N LEU A 79 4.35 13.03 -60.66
CA LEU A 79 5.11 14.13 -60.09
C LEU A 79 4.67 14.47 -58.66
N ILE A 80 3.35 14.46 -58.40
CA ILE A 80 2.83 14.72 -57.05
C ILE A 80 3.22 13.60 -56.10
N LEU A 81 3.10 12.33 -56.52
CA LEU A 81 3.48 11.18 -55.69
C LEU A 81 4.98 11.14 -55.40
N SER A 82 5.83 11.48 -56.36
CA SER A 82 7.29 11.54 -56.14
C SER A 82 7.67 12.67 -55.18
N LEU A 83 7.04 13.85 -55.32
CA LEU A 83 7.21 14.95 -54.37
C LEU A 83 6.73 14.57 -52.97
N GLN A 84 5.58 13.89 -52.86
CA GLN A 84 5.01 13.43 -51.59
C GLN A 84 5.97 12.48 -50.86
N ALA A 85 6.59 11.54 -51.57
CA ALA A 85 7.62 10.66 -51.00
C ALA A 85 8.86 11.44 -50.57
N SER A 86 9.33 12.40 -51.39
CA SER A 86 10.53 13.20 -51.11
C SER A 86 10.38 14.07 -49.86
N TYR A 87 9.19 14.63 -49.59
CA TYR A 87 8.95 15.42 -48.38
C TYR A 87 8.58 14.55 -47.17
N ALA A 88 8.06 13.33 -47.39
CA ALA A 88 7.81 12.39 -46.31
C ALA A 88 9.11 11.96 -45.60
N ALA A 89 10.18 11.69 -46.35
CA ALA A 89 11.45 11.24 -45.78
C ALA A 89 12.02 12.15 -44.65
N PRO A 90 12.18 13.48 -44.84
CA PRO A 90 12.67 14.36 -43.77
C PRO A 90 11.67 14.51 -42.62
N LEU A 91 10.36 14.48 -42.88
CA LEU A 91 9.35 14.49 -41.81
C LEU A 91 9.41 13.22 -40.96
N ILE A 92 9.58 12.06 -41.59
CA ILE A 92 9.76 10.78 -40.92
C ILE A 92 11.03 10.81 -40.06
N LEU A 93 12.13 11.35 -40.58
CA LEU A 93 13.38 11.48 -39.82
C LEU A 93 13.20 12.37 -38.57
N LEU A 94 12.49 13.49 -38.69
CA LEU A 94 12.18 14.35 -37.55
C LEU A 94 11.30 13.64 -36.51
N ALA A 95 10.29 12.90 -36.96
CA ALA A 95 9.44 12.10 -36.08
C ALA A 95 10.24 10.98 -35.39
N GLN A 96 11.17 10.35 -36.11
CA GLN A 96 12.05 9.31 -35.57
C GLN A 96 13.04 9.87 -34.54
N ASN A 97 13.69 11.00 -34.79
CA ASN A 97 14.58 11.64 -33.80
C ASN A 97 13.83 11.92 -32.50
N ARG A 98 12.61 12.47 -32.59
CA ARG A 98 11.79 12.74 -31.42
C ARG A 98 11.34 11.46 -30.70
N GLN A 99 11.05 10.40 -31.45
CA GLN A 99 10.75 9.10 -30.84
C GLN A 99 11.97 8.55 -30.09
N ALA A 100 13.15 8.59 -30.71
CA ALA A 100 14.40 8.16 -30.08
C ALA A 100 14.75 8.97 -28.81
N ASP A 101 14.48 10.27 -28.81
CA ASP A 101 14.67 11.12 -27.62
C ASP A 101 13.73 10.70 -26.48
N ARG A 102 12.44 10.43 -26.78
CA ARG A 102 11.48 9.91 -25.79
C ARG A 102 11.89 8.54 -25.27
N ASP A 103 12.28 7.63 -26.15
CA ASP A 103 12.71 6.28 -25.80
C ASP A 103 13.96 6.31 -24.92
N ARG A 104 14.89 7.24 -25.20
CA ARG A 104 16.07 7.46 -24.36
C ARG A 104 15.70 7.94 -22.96
N ILE A 105 14.81 8.93 -22.84
CA ILE A 105 14.37 9.45 -21.54
C ILE A 105 13.69 8.32 -20.73
N ALA A 106 12.80 7.56 -21.38
CA ALA A 106 12.15 6.42 -20.74
C ALA A 106 13.15 5.37 -20.25
N ALA A 107 14.17 5.04 -21.07
CA ALA A 107 15.22 4.11 -20.67
C ALA A 107 16.09 4.64 -19.50
N GLU A 108 16.38 5.94 -19.47
CA GLU A 108 17.09 6.57 -18.36
C GLU A 108 16.27 6.55 -17.06
N GLU A 109 14.95 6.80 -17.14
CA GLU A 109 14.05 6.68 -16.00
C GLU A 109 13.93 5.25 -15.48
N ASP A 110 13.76 4.28 -16.36
CA ASP A 110 13.68 2.86 -15.98
C ASP A 110 14.97 2.41 -15.31
N ARG A 111 16.13 2.85 -15.82
CA ARG A 111 17.42 2.59 -15.18
C ARG A 111 17.51 3.19 -13.77
N ARG A 112 17.04 4.43 -13.58
CA ARG A 112 17.00 5.06 -12.25
C ARG A 112 16.08 4.30 -11.30
N ARG A 113 14.90 3.90 -11.75
CA ARG A 113 13.95 3.09 -10.97
C ARG A 113 14.55 1.75 -10.57
N ALA A 114 15.22 1.06 -11.49
CA ALA A 114 15.88 -0.22 -11.19
C ALA A 114 16.99 -0.06 -10.14
N VAL A 115 17.76 1.02 -10.18
CA VAL A 115 18.79 1.31 -9.16
C VAL A 115 18.13 1.55 -7.79
N MET A 116 17.06 2.34 -7.73
CA MET A 116 16.33 2.57 -6.47
C MET A 116 15.71 1.29 -5.92
N GLN A 117 15.04 0.50 -6.76
CA GLN A 117 14.45 -0.78 -6.35
C GLN A 117 15.51 -1.75 -5.82
N LYS A 118 16.70 -1.77 -6.44
CA LYS A 118 17.82 -2.57 -5.94
C LYS A 118 18.26 -2.10 -4.55
N ALA A 119 18.42 -0.80 -4.35
CA ALA A 119 18.79 -0.23 -3.05
C ALA A 119 17.73 -0.52 -1.97
N ASP A 120 16.44 -0.38 -2.29
CA ASP A 120 15.33 -0.71 -1.39
C ASP A 120 15.33 -2.19 -1.01
N THR A 121 15.59 -3.07 -1.98
CA THR A 121 15.68 -4.52 -1.75
C THR A 121 16.87 -4.86 -0.85
N GLU A 122 18.04 -4.25 -1.09
CA GLU A 122 19.23 -4.42 -0.24
C GLU A 122 19.00 -3.90 1.17
N TYR A 123 18.30 -2.77 1.31
CA TYR A 123 17.90 -2.21 2.60
C TYR A 123 16.97 -3.16 3.35
N LEU A 124 15.88 -3.61 2.72
CA LEU A 124 14.93 -4.55 3.32
C LEU A 124 15.60 -5.88 3.68
N ALA A 125 16.50 -6.40 2.84
CA ALA A 125 17.26 -7.62 3.15
C ALA A 125 18.14 -7.44 4.40
N ARG A 126 18.77 -6.26 4.56
CA ARG A 126 19.57 -5.94 5.74
C ARG A 126 18.70 -5.79 7.00
N GLU A 127 17.55 -5.16 6.89
CA GLU A 127 16.59 -5.03 7.99
C GLU A 127 15.98 -6.38 8.40
N ILE A 128 15.69 -7.26 7.44
CA ILE A 128 15.24 -8.62 7.75
C ILE A 128 16.35 -9.41 8.42
N ALA A 129 17.60 -9.25 7.98
CA ALA A 129 18.74 -9.90 8.61
C ALA A 129 18.96 -9.41 10.05
N SER A 130 18.89 -8.09 10.30
CA SER A 130 19.01 -7.53 11.65
C SER A 130 17.85 -7.99 12.55
N LEU A 131 16.62 -7.98 12.04
CA LEU A 131 15.44 -8.49 12.73
C LEU A 131 15.60 -9.98 13.07
N ARG A 132 16.10 -10.79 12.14
CA ARG A 132 16.36 -12.22 12.36
C ARG A 132 17.38 -12.47 13.48
N VAL A 133 18.44 -11.66 13.55
CA VAL A 133 19.44 -11.76 14.64
C VAL A 133 18.78 -11.41 15.97
N ALA A 134 18.07 -10.28 16.05
CA ALA A 134 17.37 -9.85 17.26
C ALA A 134 16.32 -10.87 17.72
N LEU A 135 15.56 -11.47 16.79
CA LEU A 135 14.61 -12.55 17.09
C LEU A 135 15.32 -13.85 17.49
N GLY A 136 16.48 -14.15 16.90
CA GLY A 136 17.29 -15.31 17.24
C GLY A 136 17.72 -15.31 18.70
N ASP A 137 18.13 -14.15 19.22
CA ASP A 137 18.53 -14.00 20.62
C ASP A 137 17.37 -14.13 21.61
N VAL A 138 16.14 -13.78 21.21
CA VAL A 138 14.93 -13.89 22.05
C VAL A 138 14.26 -15.26 21.94
N SER A 139 14.52 -16.01 20.87
CA SER A 139 13.89 -17.31 20.58
C SER A 139 14.75 -18.52 20.91
N THR A 140 15.86 -18.35 21.64
CA THR A 140 16.61 -19.51 22.14
C THR A 140 15.65 -20.40 22.90
N ARG A 141 15.53 -21.66 22.47
CA ARG A 141 14.60 -22.65 23.05
C ARG A 141 14.70 -22.68 24.57
N ASP A 142 15.91 -22.46 25.10
CA ASP A 142 16.19 -22.43 26.53
C ASP A 142 15.62 -21.19 27.24
N PHE A 143 15.59 -20.01 26.61
CA PHE A 143 14.94 -18.82 27.17
C PHE A 143 13.42 -18.96 27.18
N VAL A 144 12.83 -19.40 26.07
CA VAL A 144 11.39 -19.67 26.01
C VAL A 144 11.01 -20.76 27.00
N ARG A 145 11.83 -21.82 27.12
CA ARG A 145 11.64 -22.87 28.11
C ARG A 145 11.80 -22.37 29.54
N SER A 146 12.78 -21.51 29.83
CA SER A 146 12.98 -20.97 31.18
C SER A 146 11.82 -20.08 31.58
N GLU A 147 11.30 -19.27 30.67
CA GLU A 147 10.20 -18.35 30.99
C GLU A 147 8.85 -19.06 31.04
N LEU A 148 8.63 -20.08 30.22
CA LEU A 148 7.50 -20.99 30.39
C LEU A 148 7.59 -21.78 31.70
N ALA A 149 8.77 -22.27 32.09
CA ALA A 149 8.97 -22.98 33.35
C ALA A 149 8.76 -22.05 34.55
N ARG A 150 9.27 -20.82 34.49
CA ARG A 150 9.10 -19.81 35.52
C ARG A 150 7.63 -19.43 35.72
N LEU A 151 6.89 -19.24 34.62
CA LEU A 151 5.45 -19.01 34.67
C LEU A 151 4.69 -20.23 35.23
N ALA A 152 5.11 -21.45 34.88
CA ALA A 152 4.51 -22.67 35.42
C ALA A 152 4.75 -22.80 36.94
N ASP A 153 5.98 -22.55 37.41
CA ASP A 153 6.32 -22.55 38.83
C ASP A 153 5.53 -21.49 39.60
N GLU A 154 5.39 -20.29 39.03
CA GLU A 154 4.62 -19.21 39.66
C GLU A 154 3.13 -19.59 39.81
N LEU A 155 2.55 -20.25 38.80
CA LEU A 155 1.18 -20.77 38.85
C LEU A 155 1.02 -21.88 39.90
N ASP A 156 1.94 -22.83 39.97
CA ASP A 156 1.93 -23.91 40.97
C ASP A 156 2.08 -23.37 42.39
N GLU A 157 2.96 -22.38 42.58
CA GLU A 157 3.16 -21.75 43.87
C GLU A 157 1.90 -20.94 44.30
N GLN A 158 1.22 -20.29 43.35
CA GLN A 158 -0.10 -19.69 43.59
C GLN A 158 -1.16 -20.73 43.96
N ALA A 159 -1.19 -21.89 43.29
CA ALA A 159 -2.11 -22.98 43.60
C ALA A 159 -1.87 -23.55 45.01
N ASN A 160 -0.62 -23.84 45.36
CA ASN A 160 -0.22 -24.29 46.70
C ASN A 160 -0.53 -23.26 47.78
N ARG A 161 -0.32 -21.96 47.51
CA ARG A 161 -0.73 -20.88 48.43
C ARG A 161 -2.24 -20.86 48.63
N ARG A 162 -3.05 -21.08 47.59
CA ARG A 162 -4.51 -21.21 47.70
C ARG A 162 -4.90 -22.43 48.53
N GLN A 163 -4.27 -23.58 48.29
CA GLN A 163 -4.54 -24.83 49.03
C GLN A 163 -4.20 -24.71 50.51
N ARG A 164 -3.00 -24.20 50.87
CA ARG A 164 -2.62 -23.97 52.27
C ARG A 164 -3.53 -22.97 52.98
N ARG A 165 -4.04 -21.96 52.27
CA ARG A 165 -5.05 -21.04 52.82
C ARG A 165 -6.37 -21.76 53.08
N ALA A 166 -6.80 -22.65 52.18
CA ALA A 166 -7.98 -23.48 52.35
C ALA A 166 -7.84 -24.45 53.53
N GLU A 167 -6.70 -25.15 53.65
CA GLU A 167 -6.41 -26.05 54.78
C GLU A 167 -6.39 -25.31 56.12
N LYS A 168 -5.69 -24.18 56.22
CA LYS A 168 -5.69 -23.35 57.43
C LYS A 168 -7.08 -22.82 57.78
N ALA A 169 -7.90 -22.53 56.77
CA ALA A 169 -9.29 -22.13 56.98
C ALA A 169 -10.14 -23.30 57.51
N ALA A 170 -9.95 -24.50 56.97
CA ALA A 170 -10.61 -25.73 57.41
C ALA A 170 -10.20 -26.13 58.83
N GLU A 171 -8.91 -26.08 59.17
CA GLU A 171 -8.39 -26.38 60.51
C GLU A 171 -8.95 -25.40 61.55
N LYS A 172 -8.93 -24.09 61.24
CA LYS A 172 -9.55 -23.07 62.11
C LYS A 172 -11.06 -23.27 62.26
N ALA A 173 -11.74 -23.76 61.21
CA ALA A 173 -13.16 -24.07 61.29
C ALA A 173 -13.41 -25.30 62.18
N ALA A 174 -12.59 -26.34 62.06
CA ALA A 174 -12.66 -27.54 62.91
C ALA A 174 -12.35 -27.22 64.38
N GLU A 175 -11.32 -26.42 64.67
CA GLU A 175 -10.98 -26.01 66.04
C GLU A 175 -12.08 -25.13 66.66
N LYS A 176 -12.71 -24.25 65.87
CA LYS A 176 -13.89 -23.48 66.31
C LYS A 176 -15.08 -24.39 66.59
N ALA A 177 -15.31 -25.41 65.77
CA ALA A 177 -16.37 -26.39 65.96
C ALA A 177 -16.16 -27.21 67.24
N ASP A 178 -14.96 -27.75 67.47
CA ASP A 178 -14.61 -28.49 68.69
C ASP A 178 -14.70 -27.62 69.96
N LYS A 179 -14.26 -26.35 69.88
CA LYS A 179 -14.45 -25.38 70.98
C LYS A 179 -15.93 -25.07 71.22
N ALA A 180 -16.75 -24.97 70.18
CA ALA A 180 -18.19 -24.75 70.30
C ALA A 180 -18.89 -25.97 70.92
N GLU A 181 -18.51 -27.18 70.52
CA GLU A 181 -19.00 -28.45 71.07
C GLU A 181 -18.62 -28.59 72.55
N LYS A 182 -17.36 -28.32 72.91
CA LYS A 182 -16.90 -28.30 74.32
C LYS A 182 -17.63 -27.25 75.16
N ARG A 183 -17.95 -26.08 74.60
CA ARG A 183 -18.76 -25.04 75.27
C ARG A 183 -20.21 -25.50 75.46
N ALA A 184 -20.81 -26.13 74.47
CA ALA A 184 -22.15 -26.70 74.56
C ALA A 184 -22.22 -27.85 75.58
N ALA A 185 -21.20 -28.71 75.63
CA ALA A 185 -21.08 -29.79 76.62
C ALA A 185 -20.85 -29.26 78.05
N LYS A 186 -20.11 -28.16 78.22
CA LYS A 186 -19.89 -27.52 79.53
C LYS A 186 -21.16 -26.87 80.08
N GLN A 187 -22.05 -26.38 79.21
CA GLN A 187 -23.38 -25.88 79.59
C GLN A 187 -24.38 -26.99 79.92
N ARG A 188 -24.06 -28.27 79.63
CA ARG A 188 -24.93 -29.44 79.78
C ARG A 188 -24.71 -30.27 81.07
N LYS A 189 -24.05 -29.74 82.12
CA LYS A 189 -23.99 -30.39 83.46
C LYS A 189 -25.21 -30.02 84.32
N PRO A 190 -25.79 -30.97 85.09
CA PRO A 190 -27.23 -31.02 85.35
C PRO A 190 -27.69 -30.02 86.43
N ALA A 191 -28.87 -29.46 86.20
CA ALA A 191 -29.62 -28.71 87.20
C ALA A 191 -29.97 -29.63 88.39
N LYS A 192 -29.61 -29.20 89.60
CA LYS A 192 -30.17 -29.72 90.84
C LYS A 192 -31.67 -29.47 90.84
N LEU A 193 -32.46 -30.51 91.11
CA LEU A 193 -33.88 -30.43 91.38
C LEU A 193 -34.03 -30.44 92.91
N ASP A 194 -34.22 -29.27 93.52
CA ASP A 194 -34.59 -29.14 94.92
C ASP A 194 -36.10 -28.82 95.00
N GLU A 195 -36.77 -29.65 95.81
CA GLU A 195 -37.95 -29.36 96.65
C GLU A 195 -39.40 -29.37 96.11
N PRO A 196 -40.37 -29.66 97.01
CA PRO A 196 -41.54 -30.50 96.76
C PRO A 196 -42.84 -29.68 96.68
N ILE A 197 -43.93 -30.31 96.21
CA ILE A 197 -45.28 -29.81 96.42
C ILE A 197 -46.10 -30.91 97.08
N ASP A 198 -46.58 -30.55 98.26
CA ASP A 198 -47.39 -31.31 99.19
C ASP A 198 -48.73 -31.80 98.61
N ALA A 199 -49.11 -32.94 99.17
CA ALA A 199 -50.42 -33.35 99.67
C ALA A 199 -51.71 -32.61 99.25
N ASP A 200 -52.73 -33.47 99.11
CA ASP A 200 -54.16 -33.22 99.28
C ASP A 200 -54.92 -32.55 98.13
N SER A 201 -55.33 -33.38 97.17
CA SER A 201 -56.76 -33.70 97.03
C SER A 201 -56.97 -34.83 96.02
N TYR A 202 -57.48 -35.98 96.47
CA TYR A 202 -58.71 -36.59 95.96
C TYR A 202 -58.93 -37.97 96.64
N ASP A 203 -59.80 -37.96 97.63
CA ASP A 203 -60.48 -39.09 98.30
C ASP A 203 -61.98 -38.72 98.31
N PRO A 204 -62.96 -39.63 98.46
CA PRO A 204 -63.02 -41.09 98.27
C PRO A 204 -64.12 -41.47 97.23
N GLU A 205 -64.25 -42.78 96.99
CA GLU A 205 -65.50 -43.46 96.61
C GLU A 205 -66.22 -43.08 95.30
N HIS A 206 -66.17 -44.00 94.33
CA HIS A 206 -67.32 -44.65 93.66
C HIS A 206 -66.73 -45.91 92.98
N VAL A 207 -66.86 -47.11 93.55
CA VAL A 207 -68.05 -47.98 93.62
C VAL A 207 -68.28 -48.76 92.30
N ASP A 208 -68.47 -50.07 92.51
CA ASP A 208 -69.11 -51.09 91.68
C ASP A 208 -68.27 -51.86 90.65
N GLN A 209 -68.00 -53.14 90.95
CA GLN A 209 -68.87 -54.31 90.69
C GLN A 209 -68.92 -54.67 89.20
N LEU A 210 -68.08 -55.64 88.80
CA LEU A 210 -68.42 -56.93 88.17
C LEU A 210 -67.14 -57.74 87.95
#